data_AF-A0A3D0YXM9-F1
#
_entry.id   AF-A0A3D0YXM9-F1
#
_cell.length_a   1.000
_cell.length_b   1.000
_cell.length_c   1.000
_cell.angle_alpha   90.00
_cell.angle_beta   90.00
_cell.angle_gamma   90.00
#
_symmetry.space_group_name_H-M   'P 1'
#
loop_
_entity.id
_entity.type
_entity.pdbx_description
1 polymer ?
#
loop_
_entity_poly.entity_id
_entity_poly.type
_entity_poly.pdbx_seq_one_letter_code
_entity_poly.pdbx_strand_id
1 'polypeptide(L)'
;SDREEICLTVDELEALRLKDLVGLDQNGSARRMNLAQSTYQRVLANARAKLTRAVVEGRELRIQGGRYRVIRPPGDQDGDSRSVIEGTAGPQDLRSCPACGSSLT
;
A
#
# COMPACT_ATOMS: atom_id res chain seq x y z
N SER A 1 10.76 21.38 -11.70
CA SER A 1 11.59 20.16 -11.76
C SER A 1 10.63 18.99 -11.64
N ASP A 2 10.10 18.56 -12.78
CA ASP A 2 9.06 17.53 -12.86
C ASP A 2 9.68 16.15 -12.70
N ARG A 3 10.01 15.78 -11.46
CA ARG A 3 10.40 14.42 -11.15
C ARG A 3 9.14 13.57 -11.14
N GLU A 4 8.88 12.90 -12.26
CA GLU A 4 7.78 11.95 -12.43
C GLU A 4 7.67 11.03 -11.20
N GLU A 5 6.48 11.02 -10.59
CA GLU A 5 6.15 10.22 -9.41
C GLU A 5 6.22 8.72 -9.73
N ILE A 6 6.66 7.90 -8.77
CA ILE A 6 6.63 6.45 -8.90
C ILE A 6 5.48 5.91 -8.08
N CYS A 7 4.55 5.24 -8.76
CA CYS A 7 3.38 4.63 -8.12
C CYS A 7 3.57 3.13 -7.86
N LEU A 8 3.56 2.74 -6.59
CA LEU A 8 3.41 1.36 -6.14
C LEU A 8 1.93 1.00 -5.98
N THR A 9 1.54 -0.19 -6.41
CA THR A 9 0.22 -0.73 -6.08
C THR A 9 0.19 -1.27 -4.66
N VAL A 10 -1.02 -1.43 -4.10
CA VAL A 10 -1.16 -2.09 -2.78
C VAL A 10 -0.66 -3.54 -2.82
N ASP A 11 -0.83 -4.25 -3.93
CA ASP A 11 -0.29 -5.61 -4.11
C ASP A 11 1.23 -5.61 -4.14
N GLU A 12 1.85 -4.64 -4.81
CA GLU A 12 3.31 -4.47 -4.85
C GLU A 12 3.88 -4.16 -3.46
N LEU A 13 3.21 -3.29 -2.71
CA LEU A 13 3.57 -2.99 -1.33
C LEU A 13 3.43 -4.21 -0.42
N GLU A 14 2.34 -4.96 -0.53
CA GLU A 14 2.12 -6.16 0.28
C GLU A 14 3.14 -7.25 -0.06
N ALA A 15 3.53 -7.39 -1.33
CA ALA A 15 4.55 -8.33 -1.74
C ALA A 15 5.92 -8.02 -1.10
N LEU A 16 6.31 -6.73 -1.08
CA LEU A 16 7.51 -6.25 -0.39
C LEU A 16 7.40 -6.50 1.12
N ARG A 17 6.27 -6.14 1.75
CA ARG A 17 6.06 -6.33 3.19
C ARG A 17 6.21 -7.79 3.59
N LEU A 18 5.56 -8.71 2.88
CA LEU A 18 5.63 -10.14 3.19
C LEU A 18 7.03 -10.71 2.99
N LYS A 19 7.75 -10.29 1.94
CA LYS A 19 9.08 -10.81 1.67
C LYS A 19 10.16 -10.23 2.57
N ASP A 20 10.21 -8.91 2.62
CA ASP A 20 11.37 -8.16 3.08
C ASP A 20 11.20 -7.67 4.52
N LEU A 21 9.96 -7.48 5.01
CA LEU A 21 9.68 -7.09 6.40
C LEU A 21 9.26 -8.27 7.27
N VAL A 22 8.34 -9.11 6.79
CA VAL A 22 7.86 -10.31 7.54
C VAL A 22 8.82 -11.50 7.36
N GLY A 23 9.58 -11.54 6.26
CA GLY A 23 10.57 -12.59 6.01
C GLY A 23 10.00 -13.91 5.50
N LEU A 24 8.79 -13.91 4.92
CA LEU A 24 8.21 -15.14 4.36
C LEU A 24 9.01 -15.64 3.15
N ASP A 25 8.99 -16.95 2.96
CA ASP A 25 9.47 -17.56 1.73
C ASP A 25 8.50 -17.28 0.57
N GLN A 26 8.95 -17.53 -0.65
CA GLN A 26 8.18 -17.18 -1.83
C GLN A 26 6.82 -17.91 -1.89
N ASN A 27 6.79 -19.17 -1.48
CA ASN A 27 5.56 -19.95 -1.43
C ASN A 27 4.60 -19.44 -0.36
N GLY A 28 5.11 -19.10 0.82
CA GLY A 28 4.34 -18.51 1.91
C GLY A 28 3.71 -17.18 1.50
N SER A 29 4.49 -16.28 0.90
CA SER A 29 3.98 -15.00 0.42
C SER A 29 2.94 -15.15 -0.69
N ALA A 30 3.18 -16.02 -1.68
CA ALA A 30 2.23 -16.27 -2.77
C ALA A 30 0.90 -16.82 -2.24
N ARG A 31 0.94 -17.79 -1.32
CA ARG A 31 -0.25 -18.31 -0.64
C ARG A 31 -0.98 -17.21 0.15
N ARG A 32 -0.25 -16.37 0.87
CA ARG A 32 -0.83 -15.30 1.71
C ARG A 32 -1.55 -14.22 0.89
N MET A 33 -1.08 -13.97 -0.33
CA MET A 33 -1.69 -13.07 -1.31
C MET A 33 -2.73 -13.75 -2.20
N ASN A 34 -2.97 -15.05 -2.03
CA ASN A 34 -3.84 -15.85 -2.90
C ASN A 34 -3.45 -15.76 -4.40
N LEU A 35 -2.14 -15.83 -4.68
CA LEU A 35 -1.57 -15.76 -6.03
C LEU A 35 -0.80 -17.04 -6.37
N ALA A 36 -0.70 -17.33 -7.67
CA ALA A 36 0.30 -18.27 -8.16
C ALA A 36 1.72 -17.76 -7.88
N GLN A 37 2.68 -18.67 -7.63
CA GLN A 37 4.08 -18.33 -7.32
C GLN A 37 4.72 -17.44 -8.40
N SER A 38 4.46 -17.71 -9.67
CA SER A 38 4.94 -16.93 -10.82
C SER A 38 4.33 -15.52 -10.88
N THR A 39 3.06 -15.35 -10.48
CA THR A 39 2.44 -14.03 -10.38
C THR A 39 3.03 -13.25 -9.22
N TYR A 40 3.20 -13.86 -8.06
CA TYR A 40 3.86 -13.24 -6.92
C TYR A 40 5.29 -12.79 -7.26
N GLN A 41 6.07 -13.64 -7.95
CA GLN A 41 7.41 -13.29 -8.44
C GLN A 41 7.42 -12.02 -9.30
N ARG A 42 6.50 -11.91 -10.26
CA ARG A 42 6.38 -10.74 -11.12
C ARG A 42 6.01 -9.48 -10.33
N VAL A 43 5.07 -9.58 -9.40
CA VAL A 43 4.65 -8.47 -8.54
C VAL A 43 5.82 -7.99 -7.69
N LEU A 44 6.52 -8.90 -7.01
CA LEU A 44 7.67 -8.56 -6.17
C LEU A 44 8.82 -7.94 -6.98
N ALA A 45 9.10 -8.47 -8.18
CA ALA A 45 10.14 -7.93 -9.05
C ALA A 45 9.82 -6.49 -9.50
N ASN A 46 8.56 -6.22 -9.88
CA ASN A 46 8.11 -4.88 -10.27
C ASN A 46 8.18 -3.91 -9.08
N ALA A 47 7.68 -4.34 -7.92
CA ALA A 47 7.70 -3.55 -6.69
C ALA A 47 9.13 -3.13 -6.30
N ARG A 48 10.09 -4.06 -6.34
CA ARG A 48 11.50 -3.77 -6.04
C ARG A 48 12.13 -2.83 -7.05
N ALA A 49 11.83 -2.99 -8.35
CA ALA A 49 12.35 -2.09 -9.39
C ALA A 49 11.84 -0.65 -9.17
N LYS A 50 10.54 -0.47 -8.94
CA LYS A 50 9.92 0.83 -8.64
C LYS A 50 10.49 1.46 -7.38
N LEU A 51 10.52 0.71 -6.28
CA LEU A 51 11.06 1.18 -5.01
C LEU A 51 12.53 1.61 -5.14
N THR A 52 13.36 0.75 -5.76
CA THR A 52 14.78 1.03 -5.94
C THR A 52 14.98 2.30 -6.78
N ARG A 53 14.22 2.43 -7.88
CA ARG A 53 14.27 3.62 -8.73
C ARG A 53 13.88 4.89 -7.96
N ALA A 54 12.83 4.82 -7.14
CA ALA A 54 12.40 5.96 -6.34
C ALA A 54 13.46 6.40 -5.33
N VAL A 55 14.07 5.44 -4.62
CA VAL A 55 15.10 5.71 -3.63
C VAL A 55 16.39 6.23 -4.26
N VAL A 56 16.88 5.58 -5.31
CA VAL A 56 18.15 5.94 -5.97
C VAL A 56 18.05 7.29 -6.68
N GLU A 57 16.93 7.55 -7.38
CA GLU A 57 16.76 8.78 -8.12
C GLU A 57 16.19 9.92 -7.25
N GLY A 58 15.76 9.65 -6.01
CA GLY A 58 15.12 10.64 -5.12
C GLY A 58 13.79 11.14 -5.66
N ARG A 59 12.93 10.21 -6.11
CA ARG A 59 11.59 10.52 -6.64
C ARG A 59 10.53 10.32 -5.55
N GLU A 60 9.42 11.02 -5.69
CA GLU A 60 8.24 10.79 -4.86
C GLU A 60 7.69 9.37 -5.09
N LEU A 61 7.37 8.70 -3.98
CA LEU A 61 6.80 7.36 -3.99
C LEU A 61 5.35 7.43 -3.50
N ARG A 62 4.42 7.04 -4.36
CA ARG A 62 2.98 7.07 -4.07
C ARG A 62 2.43 5.65 -4.05
N ILE A 63 1.55 5.36 -3.09
CA ILE A 63 0.87 4.05 -3.02
C ILE A 63 -0.58 4.24 -3.44
N GLN A 64 -1.01 3.55 -4.50
CA GLN A 64 -2.36 3.68 -5.06
C GLN A 64 -2.89 2.40 -5.70
N GLY A 65 -4.22 2.29 -5.79
CA GLY A 65 -4.89 1.23 -6.52
C GLY A 65 -4.84 -0.15 -5.85
N GLY A 66 -5.34 -1.16 -6.56
CA GLY A 66 -5.54 -2.51 -6.02
C GLY A 66 -6.87 -2.65 -5.28
N ARG A 67 -7.33 -3.90 -5.10
CA ARG A 67 -8.53 -4.23 -4.33
C ARG A 67 -8.09 -4.69 -2.95
N TYR A 68 -8.16 -3.80 -1.97
CA TYR A 68 -7.73 -4.10 -0.60
C TYR A 68 -8.85 -3.84 0.39
N ARG A 69 -8.78 -4.54 1.53
CA ARG A 69 -9.71 -4.37 2.64
C ARG A 69 -9.02 -3.62 3.76
N VAL A 70 -9.51 -2.41 4.04
CA VAL A 70 -9.12 -1.68 5.25
C VAL A 70 -9.91 -2.26 6.42
N ILE A 71 -9.22 -2.79 7.41
CA ILE A 71 -9.83 -3.11 8.70
C ILE A 71 -9.59 -1.89 9.59
N ARG A 72 -10.63 -1.09 9.82
CA ARG A 72 -10.55 -0.02 10.82
C ARG A 72 -10.58 -0.62 12.23
N PRO A 73 -9.79 -0.08 13.17
CA PRO A 73 -9.91 -0.48 14.57
C PRO A 73 -11.34 -0.19 15.07
N PRO A 74 -11.89 -1.02 15.97
CA PRO A 74 -13.20 -0.77 16.55
C PRO A 74 -13.14 0.52 17.38
N GLY A 75 -13.76 1.60 16.88
CA GLY A 75 -13.71 2.92 17.52
C GLY A 75 -14.53 4.01 16.81
N ASP A 76 -14.68 3.94 15.49
CA ASP A 76 -15.49 4.90 14.73
C ASP A 76 -16.94 4.38 14.63
N GLN A 77 -17.73 4.63 15.68
CA GLN A 77 -19.16 4.33 15.69
C GLN A 77 -19.90 5.48 15.04
N ASP A 78 -20.46 5.25 13.85
CA ASP A 78 -21.78 5.73 13.47
C ASP A 78 -22.37 4.76 12.44
N GLY A 79 -23.30 3.92 12.92
CA GLY A 79 -24.44 3.41 12.17
C GLY A 79 -24.19 2.63 10.87
N ASP A 80 -24.40 1.32 11.00
CA ASP A 80 -25.00 0.44 9.99
C ASP A 80 -24.08 -0.32 9.02
N SER A 81 -24.22 -1.65 9.12
CA SER A 81 -23.87 -2.71 8.17
C SER A 81 -22.44 -2.79 7.65
N ARG A 82 -21.77 -3.91 8.01
CA ARG A 82 -20.57 -4.51 7.39
C ARG A 82 -20.20 -3.91 6.02
N SER A 83 -19.55 -2.76 6.01
CA SER A 83 -19.09 -2.13 4.78
C SER A 83 -17.70 -2.68 4.49
N VAL A 84 -17.63 -3.65 3.58
CA VAL A 84 -16.40 -3.88 2.83
C VAL A 84 -16.20 -2.64 1.97
N ILE A 85 -15.48 -1.65 2.50
CA ILE A 85 -15.06 -0.51 1.69
C ILE A 85 -13.97 -1.04 0.78
N GLU A 86 -14.33 -1.36 -0.46
CA GLU A 86 -13.36 -1.56 -1.53
C GLU A 86 -12.68 -0.22 -1.76
N GLY A 87 -11.55 -0.03 -1.09
CA GLY A 87 -10.82 1.22 -1.19
C GLY A 87 -10.18 1.32 -2.56
N THR A 88 -10.57 2.31 -3.36
CA THR A 88 -9.61 2.97 -4.23
C THR A 88 -8.98 4.07 -3.37
N ALA A 89 -7.68 4.02 -3.15
CA ALA A 89 -6.97 5.04 -2.37
C ALA A 89 -7.02 6.40 -3.12
N GLY A 90 -8.15 7.09 -3.02
CA GLY A 90 -8.22 8.54 -3.18
C GLY A 90 -7.55 9.20 -1.96
N PRO A 91 -6.96 10.40 -2.12
CA PRO A 91 -6.27 11.06 -1.03
C PRO A 91 -7.23 11.28 0.14
N GLN A 92 -6.96 10.62 1.26
CA GLN A 92 -7.62 10.97 2.51
C GLN A 92 -7.02 12.31 2.91
N ASP A 93 -7.82 13.35 2.82
CA ASP A 93 -7.47 14.75 3.11
C ASP A 93 -7.17 14.87 4.61
N LEU A 94 -5.98 14.44 5.02
CA LEU A 94 -5.49 14.54 6.39
C LEU A 94 -4.99 15.98 6.64
N ARG A 95 -5.90 16.96 6.48
CA ARG A 95 -5.62 18.39 6.69
C ARG A 95 -5.72 18.82 8.15
N SER A 96 -5.69 17.89 9.09
CA SER A 96 -5.62 18.20 10.52
C SER A 96 -4.89 17.11 11.28
N CYS A 97 -3.91 17.53 12.07
CA CYS A 97 -3.19 16.65 12.99
C CYS A 97 -4.12 16.31 14.18
N PRO A 98 -4.46 15.03 14.42
CA PRO A 98 -5.36 14.64 15.50
C PRO A 98 -4.75 14.83 16.91
N ALA A 99 -3.46 15.14 17.01
CA ALA A 99 -2.79 15.43 18.27
C ALA A 99 -2.85 16.92 18.69
N CYS A 100 -3.02 17.85 17.75
CA CYS A 100 -2.95 19.29 18.05
C CYS A 100 -3.94 20.19 17.29
N GLY A 101 -4.75 19.64 16.37
CA GLY A 101 -5.79 20.38 15.66
C GLY A 101 -5.30 21.38 14.61
N SER A 102 -4.00 21.47 14.35
CA SER A 102 -3.48 22.41 13.36
C SER A 102 -3.60 21.85 11.95
N SER A 103 -4.07 22.70 11.03
CA SER A 103 -3.97 22.42 9.59
C SER A 103 -2.53 22.64 9.13
N LEU A 104 -2.00 21.66 8.39
CA LEU A 104 -0.74 21.80 7.67
C LEU A 104 -1.00 22.78 6.52
N THR A 105 -0.57 24.02 6.68
CA THR A 105 -0.51 25.03 5.61
C THR A 105 0.63 24.74 4.65
#